data_AF-A0A923IH04-F1
#
_entry.id   AF-A0A923IH04-F1
#
_cell.length_a   1.000
_cell.length_b   1.000
_cell.length_c   1.000
_cell.angle_alpha   90.00
_cell.angle_beta   90.00
_cell.angle_gamma   90.00
#
_symmetry.space_group_name_H-M   'P 1'
#
loop_
_entity.id
_entity.type
_entity.pdbx_description
1 polymer ?
#
loop_
_entity_poly.entity_id
_entity_poly.type
_entity_poly.pdbx_seq_one_letter_code
_entity_poly.pdbx_strand_id
1 'polypeptide(L)'
;MNTNNRNHRGILKEIAHRAMLERGFLPDFSAEALAELETLKAAQLKTSEAVKVPVEIRDMRGLLWSSIDNDDSLDLDQLTVAEAIHSNKVKVFVAIADVAYAVKDGSAIDQHARNNTTSIYTAAEIFPMLPVVVSTDITSLNYNQDRLSIVVEMLINADGELEESNVYPAWVHNHAKLAYNSVAAWLEKNGDIPAAITAVQGLAENLKLQDKAAQSLKNLRHVHGALVLDTVEAKPVFDGDQIQALDIDEKNRAKEIIEDFMIATNGVTARFLSSKNFPSIRRVVRTPKRWERIVAIAADLDYKLPQLPDSKALEEFLVKQKAADPLRFPDLSLAVVKLLGAGEYVAELPVGNAPGHFGLAVKDYGHSTAPNRRYPDLLTQRLLKAALEGKSVPYGKEELDALAAHCTKAEDAANKVERQVEKSAAALLLETRIGEKFDSIVTGASEKGTWVRLLSVPVEGKVVQGFEGLDVGDRVRVQLSSVDVEKGFIDFHNVGSRYK
;
A
#
# COMPACT_ATOMS: atom_id res chain seq x y z
N MET A 1 -15.23 -28.91 -25.91
CA MET A 1 -14.34 -27.91 -26.56
C MET A 1 -13.05 -27.89 -25.75
N ASN A 2 -11.90 -28.07 -26.39
CA ASN A 2 -10.59 -28.08 -25.73
C ASN A 2 -10.39 -26.82 -24.90
N THR A 3 -10.25 -26.97 -23.58
CA THR A 3 -10.05 -25.90 -22.60
C THR A 3 -8.64 -25.29 -22.65
N ASN A 4 -7.68 -25.96 -23.30
CA ASN A 4 -6.26 -25.56 -23.40
C ASN A 4 -5.95 -24.37 -24.32
N ASN A 5 -6.94 -23.60 -24.78
CA ASN A 5 -6.71 -22.48 -25.71
C ASN A 5 -7.53 -21.22 -25.39
N ARG A 6 -7.95 -21.04 -24.12
CA ARG A 6 -8.62 -19.81 -23.67
C ARG A 6 -7.56 -18.74 -23.42
N ASN A 7 -7.64 -17.58 -24.06
CA ASN A 7 -6.80 -16.45 -23.72
C ASN A 7 -7.16 -15.95 -22.30
N HIS A 8 -6.50 -16.47 -21.26
CA HIS A 8 -6.82 -16.15 -19.86
C HIS A 8 -6.64 -14.65 -19.60
N ARG A 9 -5.57 -14.06 -20.14
CA ARG A 9 -5.32 -12.62 -20.02
C ARG A 9 -6.46 -11.81 -20.64
N GLY A 10 -6.90 -12.16 -21.85
CA GLY A 10 -8.00 -11.49 -22.56
C GLY A 10 -9.32 -11.56 -21.78
N ILE A 11 -9.67 -12.74 -21.27
CA ILE A 11 -10.87 -12.93 -20.43
C ILE A 11 -10.81 -12.03 -19.19
N LEU A 12 -9.67 -12.02 -18.50
CA LEU A 12 -9.51 -11.22 -17.29
C LEU A 12 -9.53 -9.71 -17.57
N LYS A 13 -9.03 -9.24 -18.72
CA LYS A 13 -9.14 -7.84 -19.14
C LYS A 13 -10.59 -7.43 -19.34
N GLU A 14 -11.38 -8.25 -20.04
CA GLU A 14 -12.82 -7.98 -20.24
C GLU A 14 -13.58 -7.93 -18.91
N ILE A 15 -13.29 -8.86 -17.99
CA ILE A 15 -13.86 -8.86 -16.64
C ILE A 15 -13.45 -7.60 -15.88
N ALA A 16 -12.19 -7.20 -15.95
CA ALA A 16 -11.67 -6.01 -15.28
C ALA A 16 -12.35 -4.74 -15.78
N HIS A 17 -12.41 -4.53 -17.10
CA HIS A 17 -13.10 -3.38 -17.71
C HIS A 17 -14.59 -3.32 -17.31
N ARG A 18 -15.29 -4.45 -17.33
CA ARG A 18 -16.70 -4.50 -16.90
C ARG A 18 -16.85 -4.16 -15.42
N ALA A 19 -16.01 -4.75 -14.56
CA ALA A 19 -16.04 -4.52 -13.12
C ALA A 19 -15.72 -3.06 -12.75
N MET A 20 -14.81 -2.40 -13.49
CA MET A 20 -14.51 -0.98 -13.39
C MET A 20 -15.77 -0.13 -13.63
N LEU A 21 -16.43 -0.33 -14.78
CA LEU A 21 -17.62 0.43 -15.18
C LEU A 21 -18.80 0.22 -14.22
N GLU A 22 -19.06 -1.03 -13.81
CA GLU A 22 -20.12 -1.38 -12.84
C GLU A 22 -19.96 -0.67 -11.49
N ARG A 23 -18.74 -0.26 -11.14
CA ARG A 23 -18.41 0.41 -9.89
C ARG A 23 -18.16 1.91 -10.04
N GLY A 24 -18.40 2.47 -11.23
CA GLY A 24 -18.31 3.90 -11.50
C GLY A 24 -16.90 4.41 -11.77
N PHE A 25 -15.94 3.52 -12.07
CA PHE A 25 -14.61 3.92 -12.51
C PHE A 25 -14.58 4.21 -14.01
N LEU A 26 -13.61 5.03 -14.41
CA LEU A 26 -13.30 5.30 -15.81
C LEU A 26 -12.09 4.45 -16.21
N PRO A 27 -12.27 3.35 -16.95
CA PRO A 27 -11.14 2.54 -17.41
C PRO A 27 -10.27 3.29 -18.44
N ASP A 28 -10.87 4.21 -19.19
CA ASP A 28 -10.21 4.99 -20.24
C ASP A 28 -10.18 6.48 -19.91
N PHE A 29 -9.14 7.18 -20.37
CA PHE A 29 -9.02 8.63 -20.23
C PHE A 29 -9.91 9.37 -21.23
N SER A 30 -10.47 10.52 -20.81
CA SER A 30 -11.29 11.36 -21.69
C SER A 30 -10.43 12.08 -22.74
N ALA A 31 -11.06 12.54 -23.82
CA ALA A 31 -10.37 13.29 -24.87
C ALA A 31 -9.72 14.58 -24.32
N GLU A 32 -10.36 15.23 -23.35
CA GLU A 32 -9.86 16.43 -22.69
C GLU A 32 -8.60 16.12 -21.85
N ALA A 33 -8.60 15.00 -21.10
CA ALA A 33 -7.44 14.57 -20.32
C ALA A 33 -6.25 14.21 -21.24
N LEU A 34 -6.52 13.57 -22.38
CA LEU A 34 -5.50 13.26 -23.38
C LEU A 34 -4.96 14.53 -24.07
N ALA A 35 -5.81 15.52 -24.35
CA ALA A 35 -5.38 16.80 -24.90
C ALA A 35 -4.52 17.60 -23.90
N GLU A 36 -4.88 17.58 -22.61
CA GLU A 36 -4.06 18.14 -21.54
C GLU A 36 -2.70 17.44 -21.44
N LEU A 37 -2.68 16.10 -21.55
CA LEU A 37 -1.43 15.33 -21.56
C LEU A 37 -0.48 15.78 -22.68
N GLU A 38 -0.98 15.98 -23.90
CA GLU A 38 -0.14 16.45 -25.01
C GLU A 38 0.41 17.86 -24.75
N THR A 39 -0.34 18.71 -24.04
CA THR A 39 0.13 20.02 -23.59
C THR A 39 1.25 19.89 -22.56
N LEU A 40 1.12 18.97 -21.59
CA LEU A 40 2.17 18.70 -20.58
C LEU A 40 3.45 18.17 -21.22
N LYS A 41 3.36 17.21 -22.15
CA LYS A 41 4.51 16.69 -22.91
C LYS A 41 5.24 17.81 -23.66
N ALA A 42 4.49 18.68 -24.33
CA ALA A 42 5.07 19.82 -25.05
C ALA A 42 5.75 20.84 -24.12
N ALA A 43 5.26 21.00 -22.89
CA ALA A 43 5.88 21.85 -21.88
C ALA A 43 7.17 21.24 -21.30
N GLN A 44 7.19 19.93 -21.03
CA GLN A 44 8.37 19.20 -20.54
C GLN A 44 9.56 19.30 -21.50
N LEU A 45 9.29 19.28 -22.82
CA LEU A 45 10.31 19.46 -23.86
C LEU A 45 10.88 20.89 -23.93
N LYS A 46 10.18 21.88 -23.36
CA LYS A 46 10.55 23.30 -23.42
C LYS A 46 11.21 23.82 -22.14
N THR A 47 11.21 23.06 -21.04
CA THR A 47 11.81 23.50 -19.79
C THR A 47 13.33 23.41 -19.81
N SER A 48 13.97 24.50 -20.30
CA SER A 48 15.33 24.91 -19.95
C SER A 48 15.36 26.23 -19.15
N GLU A 49 14.21 26.77 -18.78
CA GLU A 49 14.09 28.04 -18.05
C GLU A 49 13.67 27.82 -16.60
N ALA A 50 14.33 28.58 -15.70
CA ALA A 50 14.14 28.53 -14.26
C ALA A 50 12.67 28.78 -13.88
N VAL A 51 12.01 27.73 -13.39
CA VAL A 51 10.65 27.78 -12.85
C VAL A 51 10.63 28.76 -11.67
N LYS A 52 9.85 29.84 -11.78
CA LYS A 52 9.60 30.75 -10.67
C LYS A 52 8.69 30.07 -9.64
N VAL A 53 9.29 29.43 -8.64
CA VAL A 53 8.58 28.95 -7.45
C VAL A 53 8.65 30.06 -6.38
N PRO A 54 7.54 30.38 -5.68
CA PRO A 54 7.52 31.46 -4.68
C PRO A 54 8.38 31.20 -3.44
N VAL A 55 8.78 29.95 -3.25
CA VAL A 55 9.58 29.45 -2.11
C VAL A 55 10.93 29.01 -2.64
N GLU A 56 11.99 29.24 -1.86
CA GLU A 56 13.33 28.76 -2.18
C GLU A 56 13.31 27.23 -2.38
N ILE A 57 13.65 26.80 -3.60
CA ILE A 57 13.83 25.37 -3.91
C ILE A 57 15.26 25.01 -3.56
N ARG A 58 15.44 24.06 -2.64
CA ARG A 58 16.78 23.59 -2.28
C ARG A 58 17.36 22.72 -3.40
N ASP A 59 18.66 22.83 -3.64
CA ASP A 59 19.38 21.87 -4.49
C ASP A 59 19.93 20.75 -3.62
N MET A 60 19.36 19.55 -3.77
CA MET A 60 19.76 18.35 -3.04
C MET A 60 20.21 17.23 -3.99
N ARG A 61 20.48 17.56 -5.26
CA ARG A 61 20.89 16.57 -6.28
C ARG A 61 22.21 15.88 -5.95
N GLY A 62 23.05 16.53 -5.14
CA GLY A 62 24.33 15.98 -4.68
C GLY A 62 24.22 14.85 -3.64
N LEU A 63 23.05 14.61 -3.05
CA LEU A 63 22.87 13.48 -2.13
C LEU A 63 22.66 12.17 -2.90
N LEU A 64 23.00 11.06 -2.26
CA LEU A 64 22.93 9.69 -2.81
C LEU A 64 21.50 9.13 -2.87
N TRP A 65 20.56 9.90 -3.40
CA TRP A 65 19.17 9.47 -3.53
C TRP A 65 19.04 8.19 -4.36
N SER A 66 18.23 7.25 -3.85
CA SER A 66 17.87 6.03 -4.57
C SER A 66 16.41 5.67 -4.36
N SER A 67 15.86 4.94 -5.32
CA SER A 67 14.54 4.31 -5.24
C SER A 67 14.68 2.81 -4.92
N ILE A 68 13.73 2.25 -4.18
CA ILE A 68 13.63 0.80 -3.93
C ILE A 68 12.17 0.41 -4.16
N ASP A 69 11.92 -0.35 -5.22
CA ASP A 69 10.57 -0.68 -5.69
C ASP A 69 10.49 -2.12 -6.21
N ASN A 70 9.37 -2.52 -6.81
CA ASN A 70 9.33 -3.78 -7.56
C ASN A 70 10.16 -3.65 -8.84
N ASP A 71 10.62 -4.79 -9.37
CA ASP A 71 11.46 -4.83 -10.58
C ASP A 71 10.79 -4.10 -11.76
N ASP A 72 9.48 -4.25 -11.91
CA ASP A 72 8.64 -3.73 -12.98
C ASP A 72 8.04 -2.34 -12.72
N SER A 73 8.25 -1.76 -11.53
CA SER A 73 7.74 -0.42 -11.21
C SER A 73 8.35 0.66 -12.10
N LEU A 74 7.49 1.55 -12.63
CA LEU A 74 7.87 2.70 -13.47
C LEU A 74 7.39 4.04 -12.89
N ASP A 75 6.37 4.00 -12.03
CA ASP A 75 5.76 5.12 -11.32
C ASP A 75 6.43 5.33 -9.95
N LEU A 76 7.70 5.75 -9.98
CA LEU A 76 8.52 5.91 -8.79
C LEU A 76 8.09 7.16 -8.02
N ASP A 77 7.31 6.97 -6.97
CA ASP A 77 6.77 8.06 -6.14
C ASP A 77 7.81 8.69 -5.21
N GLN A 78 8.88 7.96 -4.88
CA GLN A 78 9.74 8.30 -3.76
C GLN A 78 11.23 7.97 -3.97
N LEU A 79 12.10 8.77 -3.35
CA LEU A 79 13.52 8.48 -3.17
C LEU A 79 13.89 8.62 -1.69
N THR A 80 14.89 7.86 -1.26
CA THR A 80 15.39 7.92 0.12
C THR A 80 16.91 8.05 0.15
N VAL A 81 17.41 8.77 1.16
CA VAL A 81 18.84 8.90 1.48
C VAL A 81 19.00 9.18 2.98
N ALA A 82 20.11 8.76 3.57
CA ALA A 82 20.44 9.06 4.96
C ALA A 82 21.82 9.69 5.14
N GLU A 83 21.97 10.50 6.19
CA GLU A 83 23.24 11.07 6.64
C GLU A 83 23.45 10.76 8.12
N ALA A 84 24.67 10.35 8.48
CA ALA A 84 25.05 10.20 9.88
C ALA A 84 25.46 11.57 10.43
N ILE A 85 24.81 12.02 11.51
CA ILE A 85 25.13 13.32 12.14
C ILE A 85 26.15 13.13 13.27
N HIS A 86 25.87 12.20 14.18
CA HIS A 86 26.73 11.75 15.27
C HIS A 86 26.59 10.23 15.44
N SER A 87 27.41 9.58 16.29
CA SER A 87 27.54 8.11 16.35
C SER A 87 26.22 7.33 16.43
N ASN A 88 25.15 7.95 16.92
CA ASN A 88 23.86 7.32 17.19
C ASN A 88 22.64 8.03 16.58
N LYS A 89 22.79 9.13 15.84
CA LYS A 89 21.67 9.86 15.21
C LYS A 89 21.77 9.80 13.70
N VAL A 90 20.64 9.54 13.05
CA VAL A 90 20.55 9.44 11.58
C VAL A 90 19.57 10.48 11.09
N LYS A 91 20.01 11.32 10.15
CA LYS A 91 19.11 12.18 9.39
C LYS A 91 18.66 11.42 8.15
N VAL A 92 17.36 11.17 8.03
CA VAL A 92 16.74 10.51 6.88
C VAL A 92 16.01 11.57 6.07
N PHE A 93 16.15 11.50 4.76
CA PHE A 93 15.40 12.31 3.82
C PHE A 93 14.58 11.42 2.92
N VAL A 94 13.32 11.81 2.72
CA VAL A 94 12.39 11.18 1.79
C VAL A 94 11.92 12.24 0.80
N ALA A 95 12.23 12.07 -0.48
CA ALA A 95 11.75 12.92 -1.55
C ALA A 95 10.50 12.29 -2.17
N ILE A 96 9.40 13.03 -2.25
CA ILE A 96 8.15 12.60 -2.86
C ILE A 96 7.91 13.36 -4.16
N ALA A 97 7.53 12.65 -5.23
CA ALA A 97 7.21 13.21 -6.54
C ALA A 97 6.21 14.37 -6.46
N ASP A 98 6.53 15.53 -7.06
CA ASP A 98 5.64 16.70 -7.06
C ASP A 98 4.55 16.63 -8.14
N VAL A 99 3.57 15.75 -7.95
CA VAL A 99 2.46 15.53 -8.89
C VAL A 99 1.55 16.76 -9.02
N ALA A 100 1.31 17.50 -7.93
CA ALA A 100 0.55 18.74 -7.90
C ALA A 100 1.19 19.85 -8.75
N TYR A 101 2.49 19.74 -9.06
CA TYR A 101 3.12 20.60 -10.06
C TYR A 101 2.56 20.35 -11.47
N ALA A 102 2.43 19.08 -11.88
CA ALA A 102 1.94 18.72 -13.20
C ALA A 102 0.40 18.74 -13.29
N VAL A 103 -0.29 18.22 -12.28
CA VAL A 103 -1.74 18.02 -12.25
C VAL A 103 -2.42 19.12 -11.43
N LYS A 104 -2.91 20.14 -12.13
CA LYS A 104 -3.55 21.31 -11.50
C LYS A 104 -4.96 20.98 -11.04
N ASP A 105 -5.34 21.54 -9.90
CA ASP A 105 -6.69 21.41 -9.35
C ASP A 105 -7.73 21.89 -10.38
N GLY A 106 -8.75 21.07 -10.66
CA GLY A 106 -9.79 21.34 -11.64
C GLY A 106 -9.45 21.03 -13.09
N SER A 107 -8.22 20.60 -13.42
CA SER A 107 -7.85 20.19 -14.78
C SER A 107 -8.57 18.91 -15.23
N ALA A 108 -8.50 18.56 -16.52
CA ALA A 108 -9.16 17.36 -17.04
C ALA A 108 -8.51 16.07 -16.49
N ILE A 109 -7.18 16.08 -16.35
CA ILE A 109 -6.43 14.99 -15.69
C ILE A 109 -6.82 14.92 -14.21
N ASP A 110 -6.92 16.05 -13.52
CA ASP A 110 -7.36 16.10 -12.12
C ASP A 110 -8.78 15.55 -11.93
N GLN A 111 -9.71 15.89 -12.83
CA GLN A 111 -11.08 15.37 -12.78
C GLN A 111 -11.13 13.84 -12.93
N HIS A 112 -10.32 13.27 -13.84
CA HIS A 112 -10.18 11.82 -13.95
C HIS A 112 -9.57 11.21 -12.68
N ALA A 113 -8.49 11.81 -12.16
CA ALA A 113 -7.84 11.38 -10.93
C ALA A 113 -8.78 11.45 -9.72
N ARG A 114 -9.62 12.48 -9.64
CA ARG A 114 -10.66 12.65 -8.61
C ARG A 114 -11.77 11.63 -8.76
N ASN A 115 -12.16 11.24 -9.98
CA ASN A 115 -13.15 10.20 -10.20
C ASN A 115 -12.63 8.84 -9.72
N ASN A 116 -11.46 8.44 -10.21
CA ASN A 116 -10.92 7.11 -9.93
C ASN A 116 -10.25 7.02 -8.54
N THR A 117 -9.74 8.13 -8.02
CA THR A 117 -9.09 8.30 -6.70
C THR A 117 -7.83 7.46 -6.42
N THR A 118 -7.66 6.34 -7.10
CA THR A 118 -6.57 5.40 -6.93
C THR A 118 -6.30 4.70 -8.25
N SER A 119 -5.04 4.30 -8.47
CA SER A 119 -4.73 3.31 -9.50
C SER A 119 -5.28 1.95 -9.05
N ILE A 120 -5.77 1.15 -10.01
CA ILE A 120 -6.38 -0.15 -9.77
C ILE A 120 -5.52 -1.21 -10.45
N TYR A 121 -4.94 -2.11 -9.66
CA TYR A 121 -3.97 -3.11 -10.10
C TYR A 121 -4.66 -4.48 -10.19
N THR A 122 -5.11 -4.84 -11.40
CA THR A 122 -5.68 -6.18 -11.62
C THR A 122 -4.64 -7.14 -12.18
N ALA A 123 -4.88 -8.44 -12.08
CA ALA A 123 -3.94 -9.46 -12.57
C ALA A 123 -3.61 -9.33 -14.06
N ALA A 124 -4.52 -8.79 -14.88
CA ALA A 124 -4.35 -8.73 -16.34
C ALA A 124 -4.01 -7.35 -16.88
N GLU A 125 -4.39 -6.29 -16.16
CA GLU A 125 -4.29 -4.90 -16.59
C GLU A 125 -4.29 -3.94 -15.40
N ILE A 126 -3.50 -2.87 -15.51
CA ILE A 126 -3.45 -1.79 -14.53
C ILE A 126 -4.24 -0.62 -15.10
N PHE A 127 -5.17 -0.09 -14.31
CA PHE A 127 -5.92 1.13 -14.63
C PHE A 127 -5.36 2.28 -13.79
N PRO A 128 -4.44 3.09 -14.34
CA PRO A 128 -3.76 4.10 -13.55
C PRO A 128 -4.69 5.29 -13.25
N MET A 129 -4.50 5.91 -12.08
CA MET A 129 -5.23 7.12 -11.70
C MET A 129 -4.89 8.31 -12.60
N LEU A 130 -3.65 8.35 -13.10
CA LEU A 130 -3.12 9.39 -13.98
C LEU A 130 -2.76 8.78 -15.34
N PRO A 131 -2.76 9.55 -16.44
CA PRO A 131 -2.27 9.05 -17.71
C PRO A 131 -0.84 8.51 -17.54
N VAL A 132 -0.54 7.36 -18.16
CA VAL A 132 0.71 6.61 -17.93
C VAL A 132 1.95 7.50 -18.03
N VAL A 133 2.04 8.34 -19.06
CA VAL A 133 3.20 9.24 -19.24
C VAL A 133 3.32 10.28 -18.12
N VAL A 134 2.22 10.69 -17.49
CA VAL A 134 2.29 11.53 -16.29
C VAL A 134 2.98 10.76 -15.18
N SER A 135 2.41 9.62 -14.77
CA SER A 135 2.88 8.87 -13.60
C SER A 135 4.23 8.19 -13.77
N THR A 136 4.60 7.76 -14.97
CA THR A 136 5.84 7.00 -15.22
C THR A 136 6.98 7.83 -15.81
N ASP A 137 6.73 9.07 -16.21
CA ASP A 137 7.76 9.94 -16.78
C ASP A 137 7.75 11.35 -16.18
N ILE A 138 6.70 12.12 -16.44
CA ILE A 138 6.64 13.55 -16.08
C ILE A 138 6.87 13.77 -14.58
N THR A 139 6.22 12.97 -13.74
CA THR A 139 6.28 13.11 -12.27
C THR A 139 7.12 12.03 -11.60
N SER A 140 7.34 10.88 -12.26
CA SER A 140 8.16 9.78 -11.71
C SER A 140 9.58 10.25 -11.39
N LEU A 141 10.11 9.79 -10.25
CA LEU A 141 11.49 10.02 -9.82
C LEU A 141 12.46 9.07 -10.54
N ASN A 142 12.43 9.11 -11.86
CA ASN A 142 13.15 8.20 -12.75
C ASN A 142 14.67 8.22 -12.56
N TYR A 143 15.28 7.06 -12.77
CA TYR A 143 16.74 6.87 -12.71
C TYR A 143 17.50 7.86 -13.60
N ASN A 144 18.57 8.44 -13.05
CA ASN A 144 19.46 9.40 -13.69
C ASN A 144 18.75 10.66 -14.20
N GLN A 145 17.73 11.12 -13.47
CA GLN A 145 17.00 12.33 -13.82
C GLN A 145 16.83 13.25 -12.62
N ASP A 146 16.91 14.56 -12.91
CA ASP A 146 16.56 15.60 -11.96
C ASP A 146 15.04 15.74 -11.88
N ARG A 147 14.52 15.82 -10.66
CA ARG A 147 13.10 16.02 -10.40
C ARG A 147 12.87 17.00 -9.26
N LEU A 148 11.80 17.77 -9.40
CA LEU A 148 11.26 18.56 -8.30
C LEU A 148 10.48 17.62 -7.38
N SER A 149 10.68 17.79 -6.08
CA SER A 149 10.06 16.94 -5.07
C SER A 149 9.70 17.72 -3.83
N ILE A 150 8.74 17.22 -3.08
CA ILE A 150 8.55 17.61 -1.69
C ILE A 150 9.42 16.70 -0.84
N VAL A 151 10.42 17.27 -0.18
CA VAL A 151 11.32 16.54 0.70
C VAL A 151 10.82 16.65 2.13
N VAL A 152 10.77 15.49 2.80
CA VAL A 152 10.57 15.36 4.23
C VAL A 152 11.89 14.94 4.87
N GLU A 153 12.42 15.81 5.73
CA GLU A 153 13.64 15.60 6.50
C GLU A 153 13.28 15.17 7.92
N MET A 154 13.96 14.14 8.43
CA MET A 154 13.69 13.53 9.72
C MET A 154 14.99 13.25 10.47
N LEU A 155 15.16 13.79 11.67
CA LEU A 155 16.26 13.42 12.57
C LEU A 155 15.79 12.31 13.52
N ILE A 156 16.35 11.12 13.34
CA ILE A 156 15.97 9.90 14.06
C ILE A 156 17.06 9.55 15.08
N ASN A 157 16.64 9.38 16.33
CA ASN A 157 17.48 8.94 17.44
C ASN A 157 17.73 7.42 17.39
N ALA A 158 18.71 6.94 18.15
CA ALA A 158 19.08 5.51 18.14
C ALA A 158 17.95 4.56 18.58
N ASP A 159 17.03 5.05 19.40
CA ASP A 159 15.84 4.35 19.85
C ASP A 159 14.66 4.45 18.86
N GLY A 160 14.81 5.22 17.78
CA GLY A 160 13.80 5.43 16.76
C GLY A 160 12.93 6.66 17.00
N GLU A 161 13.15 7.42 18.09
CA GLU A 161 12.38 8.64 18.33
C GLU A 161 12.69 9.70 17.26
N LEU A 162 11.65 10.36 16.77
CA LEU A 162 11.78 11.50 15.87
C LEU A 162 12.04 12.75 16.69
N GLU A 163 13.25 13.29 16.61
CA GLU A 163 13.65 14.49 17.37
C GLU A 163 13.25 15.79 16.65
N GLU A 164 13.55 15.87 15.35
CA GLU A 164 13.27 17.04 14.53
C GLU A 164 12.78 16.61 13.15
N SER A 165 11.96 17.45 12.53
CA SER A 165 11.53 17.23 11.16
C SER A 165 11.25 18.52 10.42
N ASN A 166 11.40 18.50 9.10
CA ASN A 166 11.10 19.63 8.24
C ASN A 166 10.52 19.16 6.89
N VAL A 167 9.77 20.04 6.23
CA VAL A 167 9.16 19.78 4.92
C VAL A 167 9.45 20.97 4.01
N TYR A 168 9.94 20.73 2.80
CA TYR A 168 10.28 21.78 1.84
C TYR A 168 10.41 21.26 0.40
N PRO A 169 10.27 22.12 -0.63
CA PRO A 169 10.54 21.73 -2.00
C PRO A 169 12.05 21.64 -2.28
N ALA A 170 12.47 20.65 -3.07
CA ALA A 170 13.86 20.49 -3.49
C ALA A 170 13.99 19.85 -4.88
N TRP A 171 15.10 20.14 -5.55
CA TRP A 171 15.60 19.37 -6.68
C TRP A 171 16.38 18.17 -6.16
N VAL A 172 16.04 16.98 -6.64
CA VAL A 172 16.70 15.71 -6.33
C VAL A 172 17.12 15.00 -7.61
N HIS A 173 18.11 14.12 -7.53
CA HIS A 173 18.61 13.33 -8.66
C HIS A 173 18.63 11.87 -8.27
N ASN A 174 17.89 11.00 -8.96
CA ASN A 174 17.88 9.57 -8.64
C ASN A 174 19.16 8.87 -9.15
N HIS A 175 20.09 8.56 -8.26
CA HIS A 175 21.34 7.91 -8.59
C HIS A 175 21.21 6.39 -8.80
N ALA A 176 20.11 5.77 -8.35
CA ALA A 176 19.90 4.33 -8.53
C ALA A 176 18.42 3.91 -8.42
N LYS A 177 17.96 3.10 -9.40
CA LYS A 177 16.74 2.29 -9.29
C LYS A 177 17.08 0.91 -8.75
N LEU A 178 16.59 0.59 -7.57
CA LEU A 178 16.84 -0.68 -6.90
C LEU A 178 15.55 -1.50 -6.80
N ALA A 179 15.69 -2.82 -6.75
CA ALA A 179 14.57 -3.73 -6.60
C ALA A 179 14.57 -4.37 -5.21
N TYR A 180 13.39 -4.46 -4.57
CA TYR A 180 13.22 -5.00 -3.22
C TYR A 180 13.93 -6.33 -3.01
N ASN A 181 13.68 -7.30 -3.90
CA ASN A 181 14.21 -8.66 -3.75
C ASN A 181 15.74 -8.71 -3.84
N SER A 182 16.33 -7.93 -4.75
CA SER A 182 17.79 -7.84 -4.91
C SER A 182 18.47 -7.19 -3.70
N VAL A 183 17.89 -6.11 -3.16
CA VAL A 183 18.41 -5.41 -1.98
C VAL A 183 18.26 -6.28 -0.73
N ALA A 184 17.11 -6.94 -0.56
CA ALA A 184 16.88 -7.82 0.57
C ALA A 184 17.82 -9.04 0.56
N ALA A 185 18.06 -9.66 -0.60
CA ALA A 185 19.01 -10.76 -0.72
C ALA A 185 20.42 -10.35 -0.26
N TRP A 186 20.86 -9.13 -0.59
CA TRP A 186 22.13 -8.59 -0.12
C TRP A 186 22.13 -8.29 1.39
N LEU A 187 21.08 -7.66 1.92
CA LEU A 187 21.01 -7.26 3.34
C LEU A 187 20.84 -8.45 4.29
N GLU A 188 20.09 -9.48 3.91
CA GLU A 188 19.70 -10.58 4.80
C GLU A 188 20.45 -11.89 4.52
N LYS A 189 20.73 -12.21 3.25
CA LYS A 189 21.09 -13.57 2.81
C LYS A 189 22.56 -13.71 2.39
N ASN A 190 23.42 -12.76 2.77
CA ASN A 190 24.80 -12.65 2.29
C ASN A 190 24.91 -12.70 0.75
N GLY A 191 23.87 -12.23 0.04
CA GLY A 191 23.88 -12.14 -1.41
C GLY A 191 24.87 -11.10 -1.92
N ASP A 192 25.19 -11.17 -3.21
CA ASP A 192 26.05 -10.19 -3.86
C ASP A 192 25.41 -8.80 -3.84
N ILE A 193 26.25 -7.76 -3.73
CA ILE A 193 25.78 -6.37 -3.81
C ILE A 193 25.23 -6.12 -5.23
N PRO A 194 23.96 -5.69 -5.38
CA PRO A 194 23.41 -5.32 -6.68
C PRO A 194 24.32 -4.36 -7.48
N ALA A 195 24.45 -4.60 -8.79
CA ALA A 195 25.33 -3.80 -9.65
C ALA A 195 25.00 -2.29 -9.61
N ALA A 196 23.71 -1.94 -9.56
CA ALA A 196 23.25 -0.56 -9.43
C ALA A 196 23.72 0.12 -8.13
N ILE A 197 23.91 -0.64 -7.04
CA ILE A 197 24.49 -0.13 -5.79
C ILE A 197 25.99 0.08 -5.95
N THR A 198 26.70 -0.89 -6.53
CA THR A 198 28.16 -0.79 -6.73
C THR A 198 28.57 0.33 -7.69
N ALA A 199 27.68 0.72 -8.60
CA ALA A 199 27.90 1.81 -9.55
C ALA A 199 27.92 3.20 -8.89
N VAL A 200 27.39 3.33 -7.67
CA VAL A 200 27.29 4.60 -6.93
C VAL A 200 28.16 4.53 -5.67
N GLN A 201 29.25 5.28 -5.64
CA GLN A 201 30.17 5.31 -4.50
C GLN A 201 29.45 5.72 -3.22
N GLY A 202 29.56 4.90 -2.16
CA GLY A 202 28.96 5.17 -0.85
C GLY A 202 27.50 4.75 -0.70
N LEU A 203 26.83 4.30 -1.76
CA LEU A 203 25.41 3.93 -1.69
C LEU A 203 25.18 2.67 -0.84
N ALA A 204 26.12 1.72 -0.84
CA ALA A 204 26.03 0.54 0.01
C ALA A 204 26.03 0.90 1.51
N GLU A 205 26.93 1.80 1.93
CA GLU A 205 26.99 2.32 3.29
C GLU A 205 25.74 3.13 3.63
N ASN A 206 25.23 3.91 2.67
CA ASN A 206 24.01 4.69 2.85
C ASN A 206 22.79 3.78 3.08
N LEU A 207 22.61 2.73 2.30
CA LEU A 207 21.50 1.79 2.45
C LEU A 207 21.56 1.01 3.76
N LYS A 208 22.76 0.66 4.25
CA LYS A 208 22.92 0.08 5.59
C LYS A 208 22.57 1.06 6.72
N LEU A 209 22.88 2.35 6.51
CA LEU A 209 22.49 3.41 7.45
C LEU A 209 20.96 3.60 7.46
N GLN A 210 20.34 3.59 6.28
CA GLN A 210 18.89 3.61 6.12
C GLN A 210 18.24 2.41 6.81
N ASP A 211 18.79 1.20 6.63
CA ASP A 211 18.33 0.00 7.31
C ASP A 211 18.36 0.17 8.83
N LYS A 212 19.48 0.63 9.39
CA LYS A 212 19.60 0.88 10.83
C LYS A 212 18.50 1.82 11.34
N ALA A 213 18.24 2.92 10.64
CA ALA A 213 17.25 3.92 11.04
C ALA A 213 15.80 3.43 10.89
N ALA A 214 15.48 2.73 9.79
CA ALA A 214 14.16 2.15 9.60
C ALA A 214 13.84 1.12 10.69
N GLN A 215 14.86 0.42 11.18
CA GLN A 215 14.68 -0.66 12.14
C GLN A 215 14.56 -0.15 13.57
N SER A 216 15.22 0.96 13.90
CA SER A 216 14.92 1.69 15.14
C SER A 216 13.48 2.23 15.13
N LEU A 217 13.02 2.82 14.01
CA LEU A 217 11.61 3.25 13.86
C LEU A 217 10.63 2.08 14.05
N LYS A 218 10.87 0.97 13.36
CA LYS A 218 10.06 -0.25 13.46
C LYS A 218 9.97 -0.74 14.90
N ASN A 219 11.11 -0.90 15.57
CA ASN A 219 11.17 -1.38 16.95
C ASN A 219 10.39 -0.46 17.90
N LEU A 220 10.52 0.86 17.76
CA LEU A 220 9.76 1.82 18.56
C LEU A 220 8.25 1.67 18.34
N ARG A 221 7.81 1.50 17.09
CA ARG A 221 6.39 1.26 16.78
C ARG A 221 5.86 0.00 17.45
N HIS A 222 6.60 -1.10 17.42
CA HIS A 222 6.21 -2.35 18.11
C HIS A 222 6.15 -2.18 19.64
N VAL A 223 7.09 -1.44 20.24
CA VAL A 223 7.03 -1.09 21.67
C VAL A 223 5.76 -0.30 22.01
N HIS A 224 5.27 0.52 21.08
CA HIS A 224 4.01 1.25 21.20
C HIS A 224 2.76 0.44 20.79
N GLY A 225 2.92 -0.83 20.41
CA GLY A 225 1.82 -1.73 20.10
C GLY A 225 1.38 -1.76 18.64
N ALA A 226 2.25 -1.37 17.70
CA ALA A 226 2.04 -1.67 16.29
C ALA A 226 2.08 -3.19 16.07
N LEU A 227 1.13 -3.70 15.30
CA LEU A 227 0.92 -5.14 15.18
C LEU A 227 1.92 -5.75 14.19
N VAL A 228 2.61 -6.81 14.58
CA VAL A 228 3.32 -7.72 13.68
C VAL A 228 2.27 -8.55 12.94
N LEU A 229 2.09 -8.25 11.66
CA LEU A 229 1.18 -8.96 10.80
C LEU A 229 1.95 -9.44 9.58
N ASP A 230 1.69 -10.69 9.21
CA ASP A 230 2.31 -11.34 8.06
C ASP A 230 1.20 -12.00 7.25
N THR A 231 0.93 -11.50 6.05
CA THR A 231 -0.08 -12.11 5.18
C THR A 231 0.58 -12.56 3.91
N VAL A 232 0.34 -13.81 3.54
CA VAL A 232 0.71 -14.31 2.22
C VAL A 232 -0.20 -13.62 1.21
N GLU A 233 0.36 -12.91 0.25
CA GLU A 233 -0.38 -12.44 -0.92
C GLU A 233 0.11 -13.20 -2.14
N ALA A 234 -0.80 -13.52 -3.05
CA ALA A 234 -0.51 -14.33 -4.22
C ALA A 234 -0.90 -13.61 -5.49
N LYS A 235 0.01 -13.58 -6.46
CA LYS A 235 -0.21 -12.93 -7.76
C LYS A 235 -0.22 -13.98 -8.87
N PRO A 236 -1.21 -13.94 -9.78
CA PRO A 236 -1.19 -14.80 -10.96
C PRO A 236 0.05 -14.58 -11.82
N VAL A 237 0.76 -15.67 -12.10
CA VAL A 237 1.88 -15.70 -13.04
C VAL A 237 1.39 -16.16 -14.39
N PHE A 238 1.67 -15.36 -15.41
CA PHE A 238 1.33 -15.68 -16.78
C PHE A 238 2.55 -16.22 -17.54
N ASP A 239 2.34 -17.29 -18.30
CA ASP A 239 3.20 -17.70 -19.41
C ASP A 239 2.48 -17.32 -20.71
N GLY A 240 2.96 -16.24 -21.34
CA GLY A 240 2.22 -15.53 -22.38
C GLY A 240 0.85 -15.04 -21.88
N ASP A 241 -0.21 -15.65 -22.42
CA ASP A 241 -1.60 -15.34 -22.13
C ASP A 241 -2.29 -16.40 -21.22
N GLN A 242 -1.54 -17.41 -20.76
CA GLN A 242 -2.04 -18.48 -19.88
C GLN A 242 -1.56 -18.26 -18.45
N ILE A 243 -2.45 -18.46 -17.49
CA ILE A 243 -2.07 -18.52 -16.06
C ILE A 243 -1.46 -19.88 -15.78
N GLN A 244 -0.25 -19.91 -15.23
CA GLN A 244 0.46 -21.14 -14.88
C GLN A 244 0.51 -21.39 -13.37
N ALA A 245 0.67 -20.33 -12.59
CA ALA A 245 0.90 -20.43 -11.17
C ALA A 245 0.41 -19.18 -10.42
N LEU A 246 0.47 -19.26 -9.09
CA LEU A 246 0.40 -18.12 -8.20
C LEU A 246 1.79 -17.95 -7.56
N ASP A 247 2.40 -16.79 -7.72
CA ASP A 247 3.63 -16.45 -7.02
C ASP A 247 3.32 -15.76 -5.70
N ILE A 248 4.11 -16.07 -4.68
CA ILE A 248 3.90 -15.53 -3.32
C ILE A 248 4.79 -14.31 -3.15
N ASP A 249 4.18 -13.17 -2.83
CA ASP A 249 4.92 -11.97 -2.51
C ASP A 249 5.28 -11.95 -1.02
N GLU A 250 6.55 -12.18 -0.71
CA GLU A 250 7.04 -12.23 0.67
C GLU A 250 7.44 -10.84 1.18
N LYS A 251 7.21 -10.59 2.48
CA LYS A 251 7.79 -9.43 3.17
C LYS A 251 9.29 -9.65 3.35
N ASN A 252 10.09 -8.61 3.12
CA ASN A 252 11.55 -8.68 3.18
C ASN A 252 12.15 -7.38 3.73
N ARG A 253 13.43 -7.39 4.13
CA ARG A 253 14.10 -6.22 4.73
C ARG A 253 13.98 -4.94 3.93
N ALA A 254 14.13 -5.01 2.62
CA ALA A 254 14.11 -3.83 1.76
C ALA A 254 12.71 -3.17 1.75
N LYS A 255 11.64 -3.98 1.76
CA LYS A 255 10.26 -3.49 1.92
C LYS A 255 10.06 -2.84 3.29
N GLU A 256 10.63 -3.41 4.35
CA GLU A 256 10.55 -2.82 5.70
C GLU A 256 11.21 -1.44 5.78
N ILE A 257 12.37 -1.25 5.13
CA ILE A 257 13.04 0.06 5.09
C ILE A 257 12.09 1.14 4.58
N ILE A 258 11.49 0.86 3.42
CA ILE A 258 10.57 1.78 2.78
C ILE A 258 9.29 1.96 3.58
N GLU A 259 8.68 0.88 4.08
CA GLU A 259 7.44 0.92 4.86
C GLU A 259 7.59 1.84 6.09
N ASP A 260 8.66 1.66 6.87
CA ASP A 260 8.90 2.45 8.09
C ASP A 260 9.20 3.92 7.81
N PHE A 261 9.98 4.21 6.75
CA PHE A 261 10.20 5.59 6.32
C PHE A 261 8.93 6.26 5.83
N MET A 262 8.05 5.55 5.11
CA MET A 262 6.78 6.12 4.65
C MET A 262 5.81 6.34 5.80
N ILE A 263 5.77 5.45 6.78
CA ILE A 263 4.95 5.67 7.98
C ILE A 263 5.42 6.90 8.76
N ALA A 264 6.73 7.06 8.95
CA ALA A 264 7.29 8.24 9.61
C ALA A 264 7.01 9.53 8.81
N THR A 265 7.21 9.49 7.49
CA THR A 265 6.97 10.61 6.55
C THR A 265 5.52 11.05 6.55
N ASN A 266 4.59 10.10 6.50
CA ASN A 266 3.15 10.32 6.62
C ASN A 266 2.80 11.04 7.93
N GLY A 267 3.42 10.62 9.04
CA GLY A 267 3.26 11.26 10.35
C GLY A 267 3.80 12.70 10.42
N VAL A 268 4.99 12.92 9.86
CA VAL A 268 5.63 14.25 9.80
C VAL A 268 4.79 15.22 8.97
N THR A 269 4.34 14.78 7.79
CA THR A 269 3.52 15.60 6.88
C THR A 269 2.27 16.11 7.57
N ALA A 270 1.57 15.24 8.29
CA ALA A 270 0.33 15.63 8.94
C ALA A 270 0.58 16.56 10.16
N ARG A 271 1.65 16.33 10.94
CA ARG A 271 2.09 17.27 11.99
C ARG A 271 2.53 18.62 11.43
N PHE A 272 3.21 18.63 10.28
CA PHE A 272 3.61 19.86 9.61
C PHE A 272 2.39 20.70 9.23
N LEU A 273 1.40 20.12 8.57
CA LEU A 273 0.13 20.80 8.24
C LEU A 273 -0.55 21.34 9.49
N SER A 274 -0.66 20.53 10.54
CA SER A 274 -1.24 20.96 11.83
C SER A 274 -0.49 22.17 12.42
N SER A 275 0.84 22.17 12.40
CA SER A 275 1.65 23.29 12.94
C SER A 275 1.50 24.58 12.13
N LYS A 276 1.07 24.47 10.86
CA LYS A 276 0.74 25.61 9.98
C LYS A 276 -0.74 26.01 10.04
N ASN A 277 -1.54 25.40 10.92
CA ASN A 277 -3.00 25.55 10.98
C ASN A 277 -3.73 25.13 9.69
N PHE A 278 -3.19 24.14 8.98
CA PHE A 278 -3.84 23.52 7.83
C PHE A 278 -4.55 22.22 8.21
N PRO A 279 -5.68 21.90 7.56
CA PRO A 279 -6.30 20.59 7.73
C PRO A 279 -5.40 19.50 7.13
N SER A 280 -5.69 18.24 7.49
CA SER A 280 -5.04 17.07 6.92
C SER A 280 -6.06 15.98 6.58
N ILE A 281 -5.74 15.16 5.58
CA ILE A 281 -6.49 13.93 5.30
C ILE A 281 -5.81 12.79 6.07
N ARG A 282 -6.48 12.27 7.10
CA ARG A 282 -6.00 11.19 7.95
C ARG A 282 -6.45 9.84 7.41
N ARG A 283 -5.63 8.81 7.60
CA ARG A 283 -5.96 7.41 7.35
C ARG A 283 -6.16 6.70 8.69
N VAL A 284 -7.41 6.38 9.00
CA VAL A 284 -7.83 5.89 10.31
C VAL A 284 -8.21 4.42 10.22
N VAL A 285 -7.75 3.62 11.19
CA VAL A 285 -8.27 2.27 11.44
C VAL A 285 -8.72 2.25 12.89
N ARG A 286 -10.03 2.14 13.10
CA ARG A 286 -10.62 2.20 14.43
C ARG A 286 -10.32 0.94 15.24
N THR A 287 -10.67 0.96 16.52
CA THR A 287 -10.63 -0.24 17.35
C THR A 287 -11.49 -1.35 16.73
N PRO A 288 -11.05 -2.62 16.78
CA PRO A 288 -11.77 -3.73 16.15
C PRO A 288 -13.18 -3.89 16.71
N LYS A 289 -14.18 -3.94 15.83
CA LYS A 289 -15.57 -4.20 16.24
C LYS A 289 -15.80 -5.64 16.70
N ARG A 290 -14.95 -6.58 16.22
CA ARG A 290 -15.01 -8.01 16.53
C ARG A 290 -13.88 -8.44 17.46
N TRP A 291 -13.54 -7.60 18.44
CA TRP A 291 -12.46 -7.87 19.40
C TRP A 291 -12.70 -9.14 20.22
N GLU A 292 -13.95 -9.44 20.56
CA GLU A 292 -14.35 -10.66 21.26
C GLU A 292 -13.93 -11.92 20.50
N ARG A 293 -13.95 -11.89 19.17
CA ARG A 293 -13.47 -13.02 18.36
C ARG A 293 -11.95 -13.13 18.39
N ILE A 294 -11.23 -12.00 18.38
CA ILE A 294 -9.76 -11.99 18.55
C ILE A 294 -9.39 -12.59 19.93
N VAL A 295 -10.11 -12.21 20.99
CA VAL A 295 -9.92 -12.78 22.34
C VAL A 295 -10.19 -14.28 22.36
N ALA A 296 -11.23 -14.76 21.67
CA ALA A 296 -11.53 -16.19 21.57
C ALA A 296 -10.42 -16.97 20.84
N ILE A 297 -9.93 -16.45 19.71
CA ILE A 297 -8.80 -17.05 18.97
C ILE A 297 -7.55 -17.13 19.85
N ALA A 298 -7.25 -16.07 20.60
CA ALA A 298 -6.12 -16.08 21.52
C ALA A 298 -6.29 -17.13 22.62
N ALA A 299 -7.50 -17.28 23.17
CA ALA A 299 -7.80 -18.28 24.19
C ALA A 299 -7.67 -19.72 23.66
N ASP A 300 -8.05 -19.97 22.40
CA ASP A 300 -7.85 -21.26 21.73
C ASP A 300 -6.35 -21.62 21.59
N LEU A 301 -5.47 -20.62 21.61
CA LEU A 301 -4.00 -20.75 21.61
C LEU A 301 -3.39 -20.55 23.00
N ASP A 302 -4.16 -20.83 24.05
CA ASP A 302 -3.76 -20.75 25.47
C ASP A 302 -3.19 -19.37 25.87
N TYR A 303 -3.69 -18.29 25.26
CA TYR A 303 -3.31 -16.92 25.56
C TYR A 303 -4.50 -16.07 26.01
N LYS A 304 -4.34 -15.31 27.09
CA LYS A 304 -5.38 -14.44 27.63
C LYS A 304 -5.19 -13.00 27.20
N LEU A 305 -6.02 -12.53 26.28
CA LEU A 305 -6.15 -11.11 25.95
C LEU A 305 -7.11 -10.38 26.90
N PRO A 306 -6.97 -9.05 27.06
CA PRO A 306 -7.93 -8.24 27.80
C PRO A 306 -9.30 -8.21 27.09
N GLN A 307 -10.36 -7.96 27.86
CA GLN A 307 -11.73 -7.88 27.34
C GLN A 307 -11.98 -6.63 26.48
N LEU A 308 -11.25 -5.55 26.75
CA LEU A 308 -11.29 -4.33 25.94
C LEU A 308 -10.15 -4.33 24.92
N PRO A 309 -10.35 -3.75 23.72
CA PRO A 309 -9.30 -3.63 22.71
C PRO A 309 -8.05 -2.95 23.23
N ASP A 310 -6.92 -3.62 23.09
CA ASP A 310 -5.59 -3.12 23.46
C ASP A 310 -4.59 -3.60 22.41
N SER A 311 -4.04 -2.67 21.64
CA SER A 311 -3.12 -3.00 20.54
C SER A 311 -1.80 -3.55 21.06
N LYS A 312 -1.32 -3.11 22.23
CA LYS A 312 -0.08 -3.59 22.83
C LYS A 312 -0.23 -5.02 23.33
N ALA A 313 -1.34 -5.34 24.01
CA ALA A 313 -1.62 -6.70 24.44
C ALA A 313 -1.81 -7.65 23.25
N LEU A 314 -2.45 -7.18 22.16
CA LEU A 314 -2.55 -7.96 20.92
C LEU A 314 -1.18 -8.18 20.29
N GLU A 315 -0.31 -7.17 20.30
CA GLU A 315 1.02 -7.30 19.73
C GLU A 315 1.89 -8.32 20.47
N GLU A 316 1.89 -8.26 21.81
CA GLU A 316 2.61 -9.24 22.64
C GLU A 316 2.17 -10.68 22.35
N PHE A 317 0.86 -10.88 22.12
CA PHE A 317 0.32 -12.15 21.67
C PHE A 317 0.84 -12.54 20.28
N LEU A 318 0.74 -11.66 19.28
CA LEU A 318 1.15 -11.94 17.91
C LEU A 318 2.64 -12.26 17.81
N VAL A 319 3.51 -11.50 18.49
CA VAL A 319 4.95 -11.78 18.57
C VAL A 319 5.23 -13.15 19.15
N LYS A 320 4.55 -13.53 20.24
CA LYS A 320 4.69 -14.85 20.86
C LYS A 320 4.27 -15.96 19.91
N GLN A 321 3.16 -15.79 19.19
CA GLN A 321 2.68 -16.79 18.24
C GLN A 321 3.58 -16.89 17.00
N LYS A 322 4.12 -15.78 16.50
CA LYS A 322 5.10 -15.77 15.41
C LYS A 322 6.35 -16.56 15.76
N ALA A 323 6.84 -16.42 16.99
CA ALA A 323 8.00 -17.18 17.48
C ALA A 323 7.68 -18.67 17.70
N ALA A 324 6.47 -19.00 18.14
CA ALA A 324 6.07 -20.37 18.45
C ALA A 324 5.77 -21.22 17.20
N ASP A 325 5.09 -20.66 16.20
CA ASP A 325 4.73 -21.34 14.94
C ASP A 325 4.85 -20.37 13.75
N PRO A 326 6.07 -20.03 13.29
CA PRO A 326 6.27 -19.10 12.20
C PRO A 326 5.66 -19.58 10.88
N LEU A 327 5.54 -20.89 10.67
CA LEU A 327 4.97 -21.48 9.46
C LEU A 327 3.46 -21.20 9.36
N ARG A 328 2.73 -21.27 10.47
CA ARG A 328 1.28 -21.03 10.51
C ARG A 328 0.89 -19.64 10.97
N PHE A 329 1.84 -18.82 11.42
CA PHE A 329 1.61 -17.44 11.81
C PHE A 329 0.88 -16.59 10.74
N PRO A 330 1.12 -16.77 9.43
CA PRO A 330 0.39 -16.02 8.42
C PRO A 330 -1.13 -16.26 8.43
N ASP A 331 -1.59 -17.46 8.82
CA ASP A 331 -3.01 -17.77 8.96
C ASP A 331 -3.65 -16.98 10.10
N LEU A 332 -2.97 -16.94 11.26
CA LEU A 332 -3.42 -16.18 12.42
C LEU A 332 -3.43 -14.68 12.11
N SER A 333 -2.36 -14.18 11.50
CA SER A 333 -2.26 -12.79 11.05
C SER A 333 -3.41 -12.43 10.12
N LEU A 334 -3.72 -13.27 9.14
CA LEU A 334 -4.85 -13.05 8.24
C LEU A 334 -6.19 -13.02 8.99
N ALA A 335 -6.43 -13.95 9.91
CA ALA A 335 -7.65 -13.95 10.73
C ALA A 335 -7.79 -12.65 11.53
N VAL A 336 -6.71 -12.19 12.18
CA VAL A 336 -6.68 -10.93 12.92
C VAL A 336 -6.93 -9.74 11.99
N VAL A 337 -6.25 -9.65 10.84
CA VAL A 337 -6.46 -8.59 9.84
C VAL A 337 -7.93 -8.51 9.43
N LYS A 338 -8.59 -9.64 9.19
CA LYS A 338 -10.02 -9.69 8.82
C LYS A 338 -10.95 -9.21 9.95
N LEU A 339 -10.49 -9.22 11.20
CA LEU A 339 -11.23 -8.78 12.38
C LEU A 339 -10.94 -7.33 12.79
N LEU A 340 -9.81 -6.74 12.37
CA LEU A 340 -9.45 -5.35 12.68
C LEU A 340 -10.44 -4.33 12.07
N GLY A 341 -10.95 -4.63 10.87
CA GLY A 341 -11.83 -3.74 10.12
C GLY A 341 -11.10 -2.94 9.03
N ALA A 342 -11.86 -2.22 8.22
CA ALA A 342 -11.33 -1.43 7.11
C ALA A 342 -10.79 -0.08 7.58
N GLY A 343 -9.79 0.43 6.86
CA GLY A 343 -9.34 1.81 7.02
C GLY A 343 -10.25 2.80 6.29
N GLU A 344 -10.30 4.03 6.77
CA GLU A 344 -11.06 5.12 6.15
C GLU A 344 -10.24 6.40 6.11
N TYR A 345 -10.51 7.25 5.13
CA TYR A 345 -10.01 8.61 5.09
C TYR A 345 -10.94 9.54 5.85
N VAL A 346 -10.36 10.40 6.70
CA VAL A 346 -11.10 11.41 7.46
C VAL A 346 -10.38 12.75 7.33
N ALA A 347 -11.10 13.81 7.00
CA ALA A 347 -10.53 15.15 7.04
C ALA A 347 -10.51 15.67 8.48
N GLU A 348 -9.33 16.08 8.95
CA GLU A 348 -9.13 16.61 10.28
C GLU A 348 -8.70 18.08 10.22
N LEU A 349 -9.31 18.91 11.07
CA LEU A 349 -8.89 20.29 11.29
C LEU A 349 -7.71 20.33 12.29
N PRO A 350 -6.89 21.40 12.30
CA PRO A 350 -5.65 21.49 13.10
C PRO A 350 -5.76 21.22 14.61
N VAL A 351 -6.96 21.30 15.20
CA VAL A 351 -7.23 21.09 16.63
C VAL A 351 -8.13 19.87 16.86
N GLY A 352 -8.12 18.93 15.91
CA GLY A 352 -8.90 17.70 15.96
C GLY A 352 -8.37 16.66 16.94
N ASN A 353 -9.19 15.63 17.16
CA ASN A 353 -8.82 14.43 17.93
C ASN A 353 -9.30 13.19 17.16
N ALA A 354 -8.99 13.13 15.86
CA ALA A 354 -9.34 12.01 15.01
C ALA A 354 -8.80 10.71 15.64
N PRO A 355 -9.55 9.59 15.53
CA PRO A 355 -9.03 8.31 15.98
C PRO A 355 -7.74 7.97 15.24
N GLY A 356 -6.81 7.32 15.93
CA GLY A 356 -5.60 6.82 15.30
C GLY A 356 -5.82 5.57 14.44
N HIS A 357 -4.72 5.02 13.95
CA HIS A 357 -4.65 3.77 13.22
C HIS A 357 -4.27 2.62 14.18
N PHE A 358 -5.26 1.81 14.58
CA PHE A 358 -5.11 0.74 15.58
C PHE A 358 -3.96 -0.22 15.24
N GLY A 359 -3.92 -0.74 14.01
CA GLY A 359 -2.90 -1.71 13.60
C GLY A 359 -1.46 -1.15 13.56
N LEU A 360 -1.30 0.16 13.46
CA LEU A 360 0.01 0.83 13.38
C LEU A 360 0.38 1.52 14.70
N ALA A 361 -0.54 1.55 15.67
CA ALA A 361 -0.40 2.28 16.94
C ALA A 361 0.02 3.77 16.79
N VAL A 362 -0.47 4.44 15.74
CA VAL A 362 -0.18 5.87 15.48
C VAL A 362 -1.46 6.69 15.45
N LYS A 363 -1.42 7.94 15.91
CA LYS A 363 -2.57 8.86 15.82
C LYS A 363 -2.51 9.76 14.60
N ASP A 364 -1.34 10.33 14.34
CA ASP A 364 -1.16 11.37 13.34
C ASP A 364 -0.88 10.83 11.92
N TYR A 365 -1.61 9.82 11.46
CA TYR A 365 -1.29 9.14 10.20
C TYR A 365 -2.21 9.57 9.05
N GLY A 366 -1.64 9.92 7.91
CA GLY A 366 -2.32 10.22 6.64
C GLY A 366 -1.45 9.78 5.48
N HIS A 367 -2.02 9.47 4.32
CA HIS A 367 -1.22 9.08 3.16
C HIS A 367 -0.66 10.32 2.43
N SER A 368 0.66 10.38 2.25
CA SER A 368 1.34 11.51 1.59
C SER A 368 2.55 11.11 0.74
N THR A 369 2.70 9.82 0.43
CA THR A 369 3.93 9.20 -0.07
C THR A 369 3.75 8.50 -1.42
N ALA A 370 2.53 8.50 -1.98
CA ALA A 370 2.24 7.87 -3.28
C ALA A 370 1.29 8.69 -4.18
N PRO A 371 1.59 9.97 -4.48
CA PRO A 371 0.69 10.85 -5.22
C PRO A 371 0.47 10.46 -6.69
N ASN A 372 1.31 9.62 -7.31
CA ASN A 372 1.06 9.14 -8.67
C ASN A 372 -0.12 8.17 -8.75
N ARG A 373 -0.48 7.53 -7.64
CA ARG A 373 -1.47 6.45 -7.59
C ARG A 373 -2.55 6.62 -6.53
N ARG A 374 -2.51 7.68 -5.72
CA ARG A 374 -3.54 7.99 -4.71
C ARG A 374 -3.89 9.48 -4.69
N TYR A 375 -5.16 9.79 -4.88
CA TYR A 375 -5.70 11.14 -4.85
C TYR A 375 -5.65 11.81 -3.47
N PRO A 376 -5.85 11.08 -2.33
CA PRO A 376 -5.59 11.65 -0.99
C PRO A 376 -4.19 12.23 -0.81
N ASP A 377 -3.18 11.59 -1.41
CA ASP A 377 -1.79 12.07 -1.37
C ASP A 377 -1.62 13.33 -2.24
N LEU A 378 -2.28 13.40 -3.40
CA LEU A 378 -2.31 14.61 -4.24
C LEU A 378 -2.99 15.79 -3.53
N LEU A 379 -4.11 15.54 -2.83
CA LEU A 379 -4.76 16.55 -1.98
C LEU A 379 -3.82 17.03 -0.86
N THR A 380 -3.16 16.08 -0.19
CA THR A 380 -2.18 16.39 0.86
C THR A 380 -1.03 17.23 0.32
N GLN A 381 -0.55 16.94 -0.89
CA GLN A 381 0.49 17.71 -1.53
C GLN A 381 0.04 19.15 -1.86
N ARG A 382 -1.20 19.34 -2.31
CA ARG A 382 -1.77 20.69 -2.53
C ARG A 382 -1.87 21.48 -1.22
N LEU A 383 -2.29 20.83 -0.14
CA LEU A 383 -2.31 21.42 1.21
C LEU A 383 -0.89 21.81 1.68
N LEU A 384 0.09 20.92 1.51
CA LEU A 384 1.49 21.18 1.86
C LEU A 384 2.05 22.38 1.11
N LYS A 385 1.83 22.45 -0.21
CA LYS A 385 2.34 23.56 -1.04
C LYS A 385 1.71 24.89 -0.65
N ALA A 386 0.40 24.92 -0.41
CA ALA A 386 -0.27 26.13 0.09
C ALA A 386 0.28 26.56 1.46
N ALA A 387 0.54 25.61 2.38
CA ALA A 387 1.12 25.89 3.69
C ALA A 387 2.57 26.40 3.60
N LEU A 388 3.38 25.83 2.71
CA LEU A 388 4.77 26.26 2.46
C LEU A 388 4.84 27.67 1.85
N GLU A 389 3.89 28.01 0.98
CA GLU A 389 3.78 29.32 0.33
C GLU A 389 3.10 30.38 1.21
N GLY A 390 2.62 30.02 2.40
CA GLY A 390 1.86 30.91 3.29
C GLY A 390 0.52 31.36 2.70
N LYS A 391 -0.05 30.59 1.78
CA LYS A 391 -1.37 30.84 1.18
C LYS A 391 -2.51 30.40 2.10
N SER A 392 -3.75 30.73 1.75
CA SER A 392 -4.92 30.17 2.43
C SER A 392 -5.08 28.68 2.12
N VAL A 393 -5.82 27.98 3.00
CA VAL A 393 -6.22 26.58 2.76
C VAL A 393 -7.00 26.51 1.43
N PRO A 394 -6.60 25.65 0.47
CA PRO A 394 -7.22 25.57 -0.85
C PRO A 394 -8.62 24.95 -0.85
N TYR A 395 -8.96 24.17 0.20
CA TYR A 395 -10.21 23.43 0.29
C TYR A 395 -11.01 23.83 1.54
N GLY A 396 -12.33 23.93 1.40
CA GLY A 396 -13.23 24.08 2.54
C GLY A 396 -13.32 22.80 3.37
N LYS A 397 -13.74 22.89 4.64
CA LYS A 397 -13.91 21.72 5.51
C LYS A 397 -14.94 20.72 4.96
N GLU A 398 -16.11 21.21 4.56
CA GLU A 398 -17.17 20.35 3.98
C GLU A 398 -16.71 19.66 2.69
N GLU A 399 -15.91 20.36 1.88
CA GLU A 399 -15.31 19.79 0.67
C GLU A 399 -14.31 18.70 1.01
N LEU A 400 -13.42 18.91 1.99
CA LEU A 400 -12.47 17.90 2.43
C LEU A 400 -13.15 16.67 3.02
N ASP A 401 -14.25 16.85 3.77
CA ASP A 401 -15.05 15.73 4.29
C ASP A 401 -15.67 14.92 3.16
N ALA A 402 -16.25 15.60 2.16
CA ALA A 402 -16.81 14.95 0.99
C ALA A 402 -15.73 14.21 0.17
N LEU A 403 -14.55 14.81 0.00
CA LEU A 403 -13.41 14.20 -0.68
C LEU A 403 -12.88 12.97 0.07
N ALA A 404 -12.74 13.05 1.39
CA ALA A 404 -12.30 11.93 2.22
C ALA A 404 -13.29 10.75 2.15
N ALA A 405 -14.60 11.03 2.25
CA ALA A 405 -15.64 10.03 2.10
C ALA A 405 -15.65 9.41 0.70
N HIS A 406 -15.48 10.23 -0.35
CA HIS A 406 -15.37 9.76 -1.74
C HIS A 406 -14.16 8.84 -1.94
N CYS A 407 -12.97 9.25 -1.48
CA CYS A 407 -11.76 8.44 -1.57
C CYS A 407 -11.89 7.10 -0.82
N THR A 408 -12.55 7.09 0.36
CA THR A 408 -12.82 5.85 1.11
C THR A 408 -13.73 4.91 0.32
N LYS A 409 -14.84 5.44 -0.21
CA LYS A 409 -15.79 4.66 -1.01
C LYS A 409 -15.16 4.11 -2.28
N ALA A 410 -14.34 4.91 -2.95
CA ALA A 410 -13.67 4.53 -4.18
C ALA A 410 -12.57 3.49 -3.90
N GLU A 411 -11.76 3.63 -2.84
CA GLU A 411 -10.81 2.58 -2.44
C GLU A 411 -11.51 1.24 -2.16
N ASP A 412 -12.63 1.25 -1.43
CA ASP A 412 -13.45 0.06 -1.20
C ASP A 412 -14.01 -0.55 -2.50
N ALA A 413 -14.31 0.27 -3.50
CA ALA A 413 -14.78 -0.18 -4.80
C ALA A 413 -13.64 -0.75 -5.65
N ALA A 414 -12.46 -0.11 -5.64
CA ALA A 414 -11.23 -0.56 -6.30
C ALA A 414 -10.82 -1.95 -5.79
N ASN A 415 -10.75 -2.11 -4.46
CA ASN A 415 -10.46 -3.41 -3.82
C ASN A 415 -11.44 -4.52 -4.26
N LYS A 416 -12.70 -4.18 -4.57
CA LYS A 416 -13.69 -5.13 -5.09
C LYS A 416 -13.51 -5.43 -6.58
N VAL A 417 -12.93 -4.53 -7.37
CA VAL A 417 -12.53 -4.82 -8.77
C VAL A 417 -11.36 -5.78 -8.75
N GLU A 418 -10.28 -5.43 -8.04
CA GLU A 418 -9.05 -6.24 -7.96
C GLU A 418 -9.36 -7.65 -7.45
N ARG A 419 -10.09 -7.76 -6.33
CA ARG A 419 -10.49 -9.06 -5.78
C ARG A 419 -11.40 -9.87 -6.71
N GLN A 420 -12.25 -9.22 -7.52
CA GLN A 420 -13.08 -9.95 -8.49
C GLN A 420 -12.20 -10.57 -9.58
N VAL A 421 -11.29 -9.78 -10.17
CA VAL A 421 -10.40 -10.25 -11.24
C VAL A 421 -9.40 -11.29 -10.71
N GLU A 422 -8.87 -11.11 -9.51
CA GLU A 422 -8.02 -12.09 -8.83
C GLU A 422 -8.77 -13.42 -8.61
N LYS A 423 -10.03 -13.36 -8.16
CA LYS A 423 -10.86 -14.57 -8.02
C LYS A 423 -11.20 -15.22 -9.35
N SER A 424 -11.39 -14.44 -10.42
CA SER A 424 -11.55 -14.97 -11.78
C SER A 424 -10.27 -15.68 -12.25
N ALA A 425 -9.10 -15.12 -11.94
CA ALA A 425 -7.80 -15.74 -12.23
C ALA A 425 -7.62 -17.06 -11.45
N ALA A 426 -7.98 -17.06 -10.17
CA ALA A 426 -7.97 -18.25 -9.33
C ALA A 426 -9.00 -19.31 -9.79
N ALA A 427 -10.18 -18.90 -10.24
CA ALA A 427 -11.20 -19.78 -10.80
C ALA A 427 -10.69 -20.49 -12.07
N LEU A 428 -9.99 -19.79 -12.96
CA LEU A 428 -9.32 -20.38 -14.12
C LEU A 428 -8.30 -21.45 -13.72
N LEU A 429 -7.52 -21.19 -12.66
CA LEU A 429 -6.53 -22.14 -12.14
C LEU A 429 -7.18 -23.38 -11.50
N LEU A 430 -8.31 -23.19 -10.80
CA LEU A 430 -8.97 -24.25 -10.03
C LEU A 430 -10.03 -25.03 -10.83
N GLU A 431 -10.37 -24.64 -12.07
CA GLU A 431 -11.41 -25.27 -12.89
C GLU A 431 -11.21 -26.79 -13.06
N THR A 432 -9.95 -27.23 -13.18
CA THR A 432 -9.59 -28.65 -13.33
C THR A 432 -9.55 -29.43 -12.02
N ARG A 433 -9.67 -28.75 -10.87
CA ARG A 433 -9.53 -29.30 -9.51
C ARG A 433 -10.86 -29.44 -8.78
N ILE A 434 -11.98 -29.26 -9.48
CA ILE A 434 -13.32 -29.43 -8.91
C ILE A 434 -13.45 -30.85 -8.32
N GLY A 435 -13.97 -30.94 -7.10
CA GLY A 435 -14.07 -32.18 -6.33
C GLY A 435 -12.87 -32.49 -5.44
N GLU A 436 -11.75 -31.78 -5.58
CA GLU A 436 -10.62 -31.89 -4.65
C GLU A 436 -10.93 -31.31 -3.27
N LYS A 437 -10.22 -31.81 -2.25
CA LYS A 437 -10.37 -31.39 -0.85
C LYS A 437 -9.13 -30.62 -0.39
N PHE A 438 -9.37 -29.54 0.33
CA PHE A 438 -8.35 -28.59 0.77
C PHE A 438 -8.49 -28.30 2.25
N ASP A 439 -7.35 -28.14 2.92
CA ASP A 439 -7.32 -27.53 4.25
C ASP A 439 -7.43 -26.01 4.10
N SER A 440 -8.24 -25.39 4.95
CA SER A 440 -8.54 -23.97 4.85
C SER A 440 -8.78 -23.32 6.21
N ILE A 441 -8.71 -22.00 6.22
CA ILE A 441 -9.07 -21.15 7.36
C ILE A 441 -10.23 -20.24 6.98
N VAL A 442 -11.19 -20.06 7.90
CA VAL A 442 -12.31 -19.13 7.70
C VAL A 442 -11.78 -17.70 7.77
N THR A 443 -11.95 -16.93 6.69
CA THR A 443 -11.52 -15.53 6.57
C THR A 443 -12.66 -14.52 6.68
N GLY A 444 -13.90 -15.01 6.66
CA GLY A 444 -15.08 -14.18 6.85
C GLY A 444 -16.28 -15.01 7.28
N ALA A 445 -17.08 -14.49 8.21
CA ALA A 445 -18.35 -15.07 8.63
C ALA A 445 -19.31 -13.92 8.95
N SER A 446 -20.43 -13.86 8.22
CA SER A 446 -21.44 -12.81 8.36
C SER A 446 -22.76 -13.26 7.74
N GLU A 447 -23.82 -12.45 7.86
CA GLU A 447 -25.09 -12.68 7.18
C GLU A 447 -24.96 -12.78 5.65
N LYS A 448 -23.93 -12.16 5.07
CA LYS A 448 -23.66 -12.22 3.62
C LYS A 448 -23.05 -13.57 3.17
N GLY A 449 -22.57 -14.37 4.12
CA GLY A 449 -21.96 -15.67 3.88
C GLY A 449 -20.72 -15.93 4.73
N THR A 450 -20.16 -17.12 4.51
CA THR A 450 -18.89 -17.56 5.10
C THR A 450 -17.87 -17.80 4.00
N TRP A 451 -16.65 -17.31 4.19
CA TRP A 451 -15.55 -17.44 3.25
C TRP A 451 -14.38 -18.15 3.92
N VAL A 452 -13.71 -18.97 3.13
CA VAL A 452 -12.50 -19.69 3.53
C VAL A 452 -11.38 -19.37 2.56
N ARG A 453 -10.15 -19.35 3.06
CA ARG A 453 -8.94 -19.32 2.24
C ARG A 453 -8.20 -20.64 2.37
N LEU A 454 -7.82 -21.24 1.25
CA LEU A 454 -7.09 -22.49 1.26
C LEU A 454 -5.63 -22.25 1.68
N LEU A 455 -5.05 -23.20 2.41
CA LEU A 455 -3.70 -23.07 2.95
C LEU A 455 -2.62 -23.40 1.90
N SER A 456 -2.85 -24.44 1.09
CA SER A 456 -1.91 -24.90 0.06
C SER A 456 -1.86 -24.03 -1.19
N VAL A 457 -2.97 -23.34 -1.48
CA VAL A 457 -3.10 -22.44 -2.62
C VAL A 457 -3.86 -21.23 -2.09
N PRO A 458 -3.25 -20.05 -1.94
CA PRO A 458 -3.79 -18.90 -1.19
C PRO A 458 -5.03 -18.21 -1.82
N VAL A 459 -6.04 -19.00 -2.19
CA VAL A 459 -7.26 -18.61 -2.87
C VAL A 459 -8.41 -18.60 -1.87
N GLU A 460 -9.24 -17.57 -1.95
CA GLU A 460 -10.43 -17.42 -1.11
C GLU A 460 -11.72 -17.72 -1.88
N GLY A 461 -12.59 -18.54 -1.30
CA GLY A 461 -13.92 -18.83 -1.86
C GLY A 461 -15.00 -18.91 -0.77
N LYS A 462 -16.24 -19.07 -1.21
CA LYS A 462 -17.43 -19.09 -0.34
C LYS A 462 -17.75 -20.52 0.07
N VAL A 463 -18.09 -20.73 1.34
CA VAL A 463 -18.67 -22.00 1.80
C VAL A 463 -20.18 -21.93 1.61
N VAL A 464 -20.71 -22.71 0.67
CA VAL A 464 -22.14 -22.69 0.31
C VAL A 464 -22.97 -23.75 1.04
N GLN A 465 -22.31 -24.75 1.64
CA GLN A 465 -22.94 -25.79 2.44
C GLN A 465 -22.07 -26.15 3.66
N GLY A 466 -22.70 -26.34 4.82
CA GLY A 466 -22.01 -26.72 6.06
C GLY A 466 -21.20 -25.58 6.69
N PHE A 467 -21.68 -24.34 6.49
CA PHE A 467 -21.05 -23.13 7.03
C PHE A 467 -21.57 -22.76 8.43
N GLU A 468 -22.61 -23.42 8.91
CA GLU A 468 -23.30 -23.12 10.15
C GLU A 468 -22.34 -23.19 11.35
N GLY A 469 -22.32 -22.10 12.12
CA GLY A 469 -21.47 -21.94 13.30
C GLY A 469 -20.00 -21.64 13.03
N LEU A 470 -19.53 -21.69 11.78
CA LEU A 470 -18.15 -21.33 11.44
C LEU A 470 -17.91 -19.84 11.67
N ASP A 471 -16.76 -19.51 12.22
CA ASP A 471 -16.33 -18.13 12.43
C ASP A 471 -14.87 -17.91 12.04
N VAL A 472 -14.49 -16.65 11.80
CA VAL A 472 -13.15 -16.24 11.35
C VAL A 472 -12.07 -16.86 12.24
N GLY A 473 -11.05 -17.47 11.65
CA GLY A 473 -10.00 -18.17 12.36
C GLY A 473 -10.25 -19.68 12.54
N ASP A 474 -11.48 -20.16 12.37
CA ASP A 474 -11.76 -21.60 12.41
C ASP A 474 -11.04 -22.33 11.25
N ARG A 475 -10.45 -23.48 11.55
CA ARG A 475 -9.86 -24.38 10.55
C ARG A 475 -10.86 -25.45 10.15
N VAL A 476 -11.03 -25.60 8.84
CA VAL A 476 -11.98 -26.55 8.26
C VAL A 476 -11.40 -27.20 7.02
N ARG A 477 -11.92 -28.37 6.68
CA ARG A 477 -11.61 -29.04 5.42
C ARG A 477 -12.76 -28.86 4.45
N VAL A 478 -12.46 -28.33 3.28
CA VAL A 478 -13.46 -27.99 2.28
C VAL A 478 -13.24 -28.74 0.98
N GLN A 479 -14.30 -29.05 0.26
CA GLN A 479 -14.26 -29.62 -1.09
C GLN A 479 -14.70 -28.58 -2.09
N LEU A 480 -13.91 -28.37 -3.15
CA LEU A 480 -14.25 -27.44 -4.24
C LEU A 480 -15.47 -27.98 -4.99
N SER A 481 -16.58 -27.23 -4.99
CA SER A 481 -17.85 -27.65 -5.61
C SER A 481 -18.05 -27.06 -6.99
N SER A 482 -17.71 -25.78 -7.18
CA SER A 482 -17.89 -25.08 -8.46
C SER A 482 -17.00 -23.84 -8.57
N VAL A 483 -16.73 -23.44 -9.81
CA VAL A 483 -16.10 -22.15 -10.14
C VAL A 483 -16.91 -21.43 -11.22
N ASP A 484 -16.97 -20.09 -11.15
CA ASP A 484 -17.52 -19.20 -12.18
C ASP A 484 -16.48 -18.12 -12.47
N VAL A 485 -15.80 -18.23 -13.61
CA VAL A 485 -14.73 -17.31 -14.01
C VAL A 485 -15.27 -15.90 -14.22
N GLU A 486 -16.42 -15.73 -14.87
CA GLU A 486 -16.98 -14.40 -15.20
C GLU A 486 -17.31 -13.59 -13.93
N LYS A 487 -17.80 -14.28 -12.89
CA LYS A 487 -18.16 -13.63 -11.62
C LYS A 487 -17.04 -13.69 -10.57
N GLY A 488 -15.99 -14.46 -10.81
CA GLY A 488 -14.97 -14.76 -9.81
C GLY A 488 -15.55 -15.50 -8.60
N PHE A 489 -16.49 -16.42 -8.82
CA PHE A 489 -17.02 -17.26 -7.74
C PHE A 489 -16.26 -18.57 -7.66
N ILE A 490 -15.95 -18.97 -6.44
CA ILE A 490 -15.27 -20.21 -6.09
C ILE A 490 -16.02 -20.72 -4.87
N ASP A 491 -16.76 -21.82 -5.05
CA ASP A 491 -17.66 -22.33 -4.03
C ASP A 491 -17.14 -23.64 -3.45
N PHE A 492 -17.37 -23.79 -2.16
CA PHE A 492 -16.88 -24.90 -1.37
C PHE A 492 -18.01 -25.51 -0.54
N HIS A 493 -17.94 -26.82 -0.34
CA HIS A 493 -18.71 -27.52 0.70
C HIS A 493 -17.80 -27.89 1.86
N ASN A 494 -18.24 -27.68 3.09
CA ASN A 494 -17.54 -28.19 4.26
C ASN A 494 -17.68 -29.72 4.32
N VAL A 495 -16.56 -30.45 4.40
CA VAL A 495 -16.51 -31.92 4.35
C VAL A 495 -15.84 -32.56 5.56
N GLY A 496 -15.64 -31.82 6.65
CA GLY A 496 -14.99 -32.35 7.85
C GLY A 496 -15.36 -31.65 9.16
N SER A 497 -15.09 -32.35 10.26
CA SER A 497 -15.12 -31.81 11.62
C SER A 497 -14.01 -30.77 11.78
N ARG A 498 -14.25 -29.70 12.56
CA ARG A 498 -13.19 -28.76 12.95
C ARG A 498 -12.02 -29.53 13.55
N TYR A 499 -10.80 -29.30 13.08
CA TYR A 499 -9.60 -29.81 13.73
C TYR A 499 -8.93 -28.64 14.46
N LYS A 500 -8.62 -28.84 15.74
CA LYS A 500 -7.97 -27.85 16.60
C LYS A 500 -6.53 -27.61 16.16
#